data_AF-A0AB33XX93-F1
#
_entry.id   AF-A0AB33XX93-F1
#
_cell.length_a   1.000
_cell.length_b   1.000
_cell.length_c   1.000
_cell.angle_alpha   90.00
_cell.angle_beta   90.00
_cell.angle_gamma   90.00
#
_symmetry.space_group_name_H-M   'P 1'
#
loop_
_entity.id
_entity.type
_entity.pdbx_description
1 polymer ?
#
loop_
_entity_poly.entity_id
_entity_poly.type
_entity_poly.pdbx_seq_one_letter_code
_entity_poly.pdbx_strand_id
1 'polypeptide(L)'
;MPKPSKSKYDKGRQELSLTSMFFNRYLLIRYTTAAFFFANLYWFFLSFSAVGLAKWWPFTLILTTAAIAVEQVSKYWRRDNKLPVTKVGYAGQLLSNFLALVVIMTDHGASIFPFFGQKGISLITTVLLIGLGICFYILARVHLIETNRDRYLKRIRQFAQSLQ
;
A
#
# COMPACT_ATOMS: atom_id res chain seq x y z
N MET A 1 45.36 -14.20 -3.94
CA MET A 1 44.06 -14.16 -3.22
C MET A 1 43.40 -15.52 -3.30
N PRO A 2 43.16 -16.22 -2.17
CA PRO A 2 42.49 -17.52 -2.21
C PRO A 2 41.02 -17.32 -2.63
N LYS A 3 40.58 -18.01 -3.69
CA LYS A 3 39.17 -18.05 -4.12
C LYS A 3 38.35 -18.67 -2.98
N PRO A 4 37.31 -18.01 -2.46
CA PRO A 4 36.50 -18.61 -1.41
C PRO A 4 35.85 -19.90 -1.92
N SER A 5 35.82 -20.94 -1.08
CA SER A 5 35.28 -22.25 -1.42
C SER A 5 33.84 -22.12 -1.94
N LYS A 6 33.50 -22.74 -3.09
CA LYS A 6 32.17 -22.71 -3.73
C LYS A 6 31.00 -22.87 -2.73
N SER A 7 31.17 -23.72 -1.72
CA SER A 7 30.23 -23.94 -0.60
C SER A 7 29.82 -22.69 0.20
N LYS A 8 30.73 -21.75 0.47
CA LYS A 8 30.41 -20.49 1.18
C LYS A 8 29.65 -19.50 0.30
N TYR A 9 29.96 -19.47 -0.99
CA TYR A 9 29.24 -18.64 -1.97
C TYR A 9 27.80 -19.11 -2.16
N ASP A 10 27.58 -20.43 -2.24
CA ASP A 10 26.24 -20.99 -2.39
C ASP A 10 25.36 -20.75 -1.15
N LYS A 11 25.92 -20.89 0.06
CA LYS A 11 25.20 -20.56 1.31
C LYS A 11 24.81 -19.09 1.40
N GLY A 12 25.73 -18.18 1.07
CA GLY A 12 25.42 -16.73 1.04
C GLY A 12 24.32 -16.39 0.02
N ARG A 13 24.33 -17.06 -1.15
CA ARG A 13 23.29 -16.90 -2.18
C ARG A 13 21.93 -17.41 -1.69
N GLN A 14 21.91 -18.53 -0.96
CA GLN A 14 20.70 -19.12 -0.40
C GLN A 14 20.09 -18.22 0.69
N GLU A 15 20.90 -17.67 1.60
CA GLU A 15 20.43 -16.72 2.63
C GLU A 15 19.92 -15.40 2.04
N LEU A 16 20.57 -14.89 1.00
CA LEU A 16 20.12 -13.73 0.22
C LEU A 16 18.78 -14.02 -0.47
N SER A 17 18.63 -15.20 -1.07
CA SER A 17 17.38 -15.63 -1.72
C SER A 17 16.22 -15.71 -0.72
N LEU A 18 16.45 -16.32 0.45
CA LEU A 18 15.45 -16.39 1.52
C LEU A 18 15.06 -15.00 2.03
N THR A 19 16.03 -14.12 2.26
CA THR A 19 15.76 -12.73 2.68
C THR A 19 14.96 -11.97 1.63
N SER A 20 15.32 -12.13 0.35
CA SER A 20 14.58 -11.57 -0.77
C SER A 20 13.13 -12.07 -0.81
N MET A 21 12.91 -13.38 -0.63
CA MET A 21 11.56 -13.95 -0.57
C MET A 21 10.73 -13.36 0.59
N PHE A 22 11.30 -13.22 1.79
CA PHE A 22 10.59 -12.60 2.91
C PHE A 22 10.20 -11.13 2.61
N PHE A 23 11.07 -10.37 1.96
CA PHE A 23 10.77 -9.02 1.51
C PHE A 23 9.69 -8.99 0.41
N ASN A 24 9.69 -10.02 -0.45
CA ASN A 24 8.75 -10.17 -1.54
C ASN A 24 7.30 -10.33 -1.05
N ARG A 25 7.12 -10.84 0.16
CA ARG A 25 5.82 -10.95 0.85
C ARG A 25 5.08 -9.61 0.95
N TYR A 26 5.83 -8.50 0.95
CA TYR A 26 5.31 -7.13 1.07
C TYR A 26 5.23 -6.37 -0.27
N LEU A 27 5.57 -6.99 -1.42
CA LEU A 27 5.56 -6.29 -2.71
C LEU A 27 4.19 -5.71 -3.04
N LEU A 28 3.13 -6.50 -2.85
CA LEU A 28 1.77 -6.08 -3.17
C LEU A 28 1.38 -4.81 -2.40
N ILE A 29 1.73 -4.73 -1.11
CA ILE A 29 1.47 -3.54 -0.29
C ILE A 29 2.25 -2.34 -0.85
N ARG A 30 3.51 -2.51 -1.26
CA ARG A 30 4.32 -1.43 -1.81
C ARG A 30 3.77 -0.88 -3.13
N TYR A 31 3.42 -1.75 -4.08
CA TYR A 31 2.86 -1.32 -5.36
C TYR A 31 1.49 -0.66 -5.19
N THR A 32 0.63 -1.21 -4.33
CA THR A 32 -0.65 -0.59 -4.02
C THR A 32 -0.47 0.78 -3.35
N THR A 33 0.50 0.91 -2.43
CA THR A 33 0.80 2.19 -1.77
C THR A 33 1.27 3.23 -2.78
N ALA A 34 2.13 2.85 -3.74
CA ALA A 34 2.55 3.73 -4.81
C ALA A 34 1.37 4.17 -5.71
N ALA A 35 0.48 3.25 -6.06
CA ALA A 35 -0.71 3.57 -6.83
C ALA A 35 -1.62 4.59 -6.11
N PHE A 36 -1.85 4.40 -4.80
CA PHE A 36 -2.59 5.39 -3.99
C PHE A 36 -1.87 6.72 -3.87
N PHE A 37 -0.54 6.71 -3.70
CA PHE A 37 0.26 7.94 -3.66
C PHE A 37 0.03 8.77 -4.93
N PHE A 38 0.15 8.15 -6.11
CA PHE A 38 -0.05 8.86 -7.38
C PHE A 38 -1.51 9.28 -7.61
N ALA A 39 -2.49 8.46 -7.22
CA ALA A 39 -3.90 8.82 -7.32
C ALA A 39 -4.23 10.05 -6.43
N ASN A 40 -3.73 10.06 -5.20
CA ASN A 40 -3.91 11.17 -4.27
C ASN A 40 -3.13 12.42 -4.72
N LEU A 41 -1.93 12.23 -5.30
CA LEU A 41 -1.16 13.32 -5.89
C LEU A 41 -1.90 13.97 -7.06
N TYR A 42 -2.48 13.15 -7.95
CA TYR A 42 -3.30 13.63 -9.06
C TYR A 42 -4.51 14.42 -8.57
N TRP A 43 -5.22 13.87 -7.57
CA TRP A 43 -6.35 14.57 -6.93
C TRP A 43 -5.91 15.89 -6.30
N PHE A 44 -4.76 15.93 -5.61
CA PHE A 44 -4.23 17.16 -5.02
C PHE A 44 -3.96 18.25 -6.06
N PHE A 45 -3.27 17.91 -7.15
CA PHE A 45 -2.98 18.88 -8.23
C PHE A 45 -4.25 19.38 -8.92
N LEU A 46 -5.23 18.52 -9.17
CA LEU A 46 -6.49 18.96 -9.79
C LEU A 46 -7.40 19.74 -8.84
N SER A 47 -7.20 19.62 -7.53
CA SER A 47 -7.93 20.40 -6.53
C SER A 47 -7.38 21.81 -6.34
N PHE A 48 -6.30 22.20 -7.03
CA PHE A 48 -5.74 23.55 -6.92
C PHE A 48 -6.66 24.62 -7.53
N SER A 49 -7.55 24.24 -8.44
CA SER A 49 -8.60 25.12 -8.97
C SER A 49 -9.78 25.30 -8.00
N ALA A 50 -9.88 24.47 -6.94
CA ALA A 50 -10.92 24.60 -5.94
C ALA A 50 -10.64 25.73 -4.95
N VAL A 51 -11.70 26.43 -4.54
CA VAL A 51 -11.68 27.33 -3.40
C VAL A 51 -12.01 26.53 -2.14
N GLY A 52 -11.22 26.72 -1.06
CA GLY A 52 -11.49 26.14 0.26
C GLY A 52 -10.44 25.15 0.78
N LEU A 53 -10.75 24.53 1.93
CA LEU A 53 -9.85 23.61 2.63
C LEU A 53 -9.86 22.18 2.08
N ALA A 54 -10.84 21.83 1.24
CA ALA A 54 -10.98 20.50 0.63
C ALA A 54 -9.72 20.05 -0.14
N LYS A 55 -8.96 21.00 -0.72
CA LYS A 55 -7.71 20.72 -1.42
C LYS A 55 -6.62 20.09 -0.54
N TRP A 56 -6.66 20.29 0.78
CA TRP A 56 -5.68 19.71 1.70
C TRP A 56 -5.98 18.25 2.06
N TRP A 57 -7.19 17.78 1.78
CA TRP A 57 -7.59 16.41 2.02
C TRP A 57 -6.68 15.39 1.30
N PRO A 58 -6.52 15.42 -0.03
CA PRO A 58 -5.60 14.51 -0.72
C PRO A 58 -4.15 14.66 -0.26
N PHE A 59 -3.73 15.86 0.18
CA PHE A 59 -2.39 16.09 0.72
C PHE A 59 -2.12 15.25 1.99
N THR A 60 -3.08 15.18 2.92
CA THR A 60 -2.94 14.33 4.11
C THR A 60 -2.82 12.84 3.76
N LEU A 61 -3.48 12.39 2.69
CA LEU A 61 -3.36 11.02 2.19
C LEU A 61 -2.01 10.74 1.53
N ILE A 62 -1.42 11.75 0.85
CA ILE A 62 -0.04 11.67 0.34
C ILE A 62 0.94 11.48 1.50
N LEU A 63 0.82 12.26 2.58
CA LEU A 63 1.68 12.10 3.76
C LEU A 63 1.50 10.71 4.41
N THR A 64 0.26 10.22 4.47
CA THR A 64 -0.06 8.89 4.98
C THR A 64 0.61 7.80 4.14
N THR A 65 0.47 7.85 2.81
CA THR A 65 1.09 6.87 1.90
C THR A 65 2.62 6.94 1.92
N ALA A 66 3.21 8.12 2.10
CA ALA A 66 4.65 8.27 2.31
C ALA A 66 5.12 7.60 3.62
N ALA A 67 4.38 7.78 4.72
CA ALA A 67 4.69 7.12 6.00
C ALA A 67 4.61 5.59 5.89
N ILE A 68 3.61 5.06 5.17
CA ILE A 68 3.51 3.63 4.86
C ILE A 68 4.74 3.16 4.07
N ALA A 69 5.16 3.91 3.05
CA ALA A 69 6.33 3.56 2.25
C ALA A 69 7.61 3.45 3.10
N VAL A 70 7.81 4.38 4.04
CA VAL A 70 8.93 4.33 4.99
C VAL A 70 8.86 3.08 5.87
N GLU A 71 7.69 2.74 6.41
CA GLU A 71 7.51 1.50 7.19
C GLU A 71 7.86 0.27 6.34
N GLN A 72 7.38 0.20 5.10
CA GLN A 72 7.61 -0.93 4.20
C GLN A 72 9.09 -1.10 3.81
N VAL A 73 9.81 0.00 3.58
CA VAL A 73 11.26 -0.04 3.31
C VAL A 73 12.03 -0.52 4.55
N SER A 74 11.62 -0.10 5.75
CA SER A 74 12.26 -0.52 7.00
C SER A 74 12.20 -2.04 7.22
N LYS A 75 11.20 -2.73 6.64
CA LYS A 75 11.04 -4.19 6.73
C LYS A 75 12.09 -4.99 5.95
N TYR A 76 12.83 -4.35 5.04
CA TYR A 76 14.01 -4.96 4.44
C TYR A 76 15.09 -5.24 5.51
N TRP A 77 15.24 -4.31 6.45
CA TRP A 77 16.28 -4.35 7.49
C TRP A 77 15.81 -4.98 8.79
N ARG A 78 14.52 -4.85 9.14
CA ARG A 78 13.93 -5.40 10.38
C ARG A 78 12.91 -6.49 10.06
N ARG A 79 13.21 -7.73 10.44
CA ARG A 79 12.34 -8.91 10.26
C ARG A 79 11.19 -8.99 11.26
N ASP A 80 10.51 -7.87 11.51
CA ASP A 80 9.28 -7.85 12.31
C ASP A 80 8.06 -7.92 11.37
N ASN A 81 7.07 -8.73 11.70
CA ASN A 81 5.85 -8.90 10.91
C ASN A 81 4.76 -7.87 11.25
N LYS A 82 4.92 -7.06 12.30
CA LYS A 82 3.95 -6.03 12.68
C LYS A 82 3.94 -4.87 11.69
N LEU A 83 2.76 -4.40 11.28
CA LEU A 83 2.60 -3.30 10.32
C LEU A 83 1.63 -2.23 10.85
N PRO A 84 1.94 -1.58 11.99
CA PRO A 84 1.03 -0.62 12.62
C PRO A 84 0.73 0.58 11.73
N VAL A 85 1.72 1.17 11.04
CA VAL A 85 1.53 2.36 10.19
C VAL A 85 0.74 1.99 8.95
N THR A 86 1.05 0.85 8.31
CA THR A 86 0.28 0.35 7.17
C THR A 86 -1.18 0.11 7.54
N LYS A 87 -1.44 -0.49 8.70
CA LYS A 87 -2.81 -0.77 9.14
C LYS A 87 -3.61 0.51 9.38
N VAL A 88 -3.06 1.45 10.14
CA VAL A 88 -3.72 2.73 10.44
C VAL A 88 -3.86 3.56 9.17
N GLY A 89 -2.83 3.60 8.33
CA GLY A 89 -2.84 4.39 7.10
C GLY A 89 -3.85 3.88 6.06
N TYR A 90 -3.95 2.57 5.84
CA TYR A 90 -4.97 2.00 4.96
C TYR A 90 -6.39 2.09 5.55
N ALA A 91 -6.54 2.05 6.88
CA ALA A 91 -7.82 2.33 7.53
C ALA A 91 -8.25 3.80 7.32
N GLY A 92 -7.31 4.74 7.43
CA GLY A 92 -7.52 6.15 7.11
C GLY A 92 -7.89 6.38 5.64
N GLN A 93 -7.19 5.73 4.70
CA GLN A 93 -7.53 5.79 3.27
C GLN A 93 -8.93 5.19 2.99
N LEU A 94 -9.27 4.07 3.62
CA LEU A 94 -10.59 3.45 3.50
C LEU A 94 -11.69 4.40 3.99
N LEU A 95 -11.53 4.96 5.19
CA LEU A 95 -12.46 5.93 5.75
C LEU A 95 -12.57 7.16 4.86
N SER A 96 -11.45 7.66 4.36
CA SER A 96 -11.41 8.80 3.45
C SER A 96 -12.20 8.56 2.17
N ASN A 97 -11.99 7.41 1.52
CA ASN A 97 -12.72 7.05 0.30
C ASN A 97 -14.22 6.90 0.57
N PHE A 98 -14.59 6.36 1.73
CA PHE A 98 -15.98 6.26 2.16
C PHE A 98 -16.62 7.64 2.37
N LEU A 99 -15.94 8.54 3.08
CA LEU A 99 -16.41 9.91 3.30
C LEU A 99 -16.56 10.68 1.97
N ALA A 100 -15.62 10.51 1.04
CA ALA A 100 -15.72 11.10 -0.29
C ALA A 100 -16.96 10.61 -1.06
N LEU A 101 -17.33 9.33 -0.94
CA LEU A 101 -18.57 8.81 -1.51
C LEU A 101 -19.81 9.43 -0.86
N VAL A 102 -19.84 9.56 0.47
CA VAL A 102 -20.96 10.21 1.17
C VAL A 102 -21.15 11.64 0.69
N VAL A 103 -20.06 12.41 0.54
CA VAL A 103 -20.12 13.80 0.06
C VAL A 103 -20.68 13.88 -1.37
N ILE A 104 -20.29 12.94 -2.25
CA ILE A 104 -20.86 12.83 -3.60
C ILE A 104 -22.37 12.55 -3.54
N MET A 105 -22.84 11.67 -2.64
CA MET A 105 -24.27 11.37 -2.50
C MET A 105 -25.09 12.54 -1.95
N THR A 106 -24.48 13.46 -1.22
CA THR A 106 -25.12 14.69 -0.71
C THR A 106 -25.11 15.86 -1.70
N ASP A 107 -24.79 15.62 -2.98
CA ASP A 107 -24.69 16.63 -4.06
C ASP A 107 -23.61 17.72 -3.84
N HIS A 108 -22.71 17.50 -2.87
CA HIS A 108 -21.57 18.37 -2.59
C HIS A 108 -20.26 17.88 -3.23
N GLY A 109 -20.33 16.88 -4.13
CA GLY A 109 -19.17 16.31 -4.81
C GLY A 109 -18.34 17.34 -5.59
N ALA A 110 -18.97 18.38 -6.13
CA ALA A 110 -18.28 19.46 -6.86
C ALA A 110 -17.31 20.27 -5.97
N SER A 111 -17.49 20.27 -4.64
CA SER A 111 -16.57 20.96 -3.71
C SER A 111 -15.25 20.21 -3.53
N ILE A 112 -15.29 18.88 -3.54
CA ILE A 112 -14.12 18.01 -3.37
C ILE A 112 -13.49 17.58 -4.70
N PHE A 113 -14.29 17.56 -5.76
CA PHE A 113 -13.88 17.21 -7.13
C PHE A 113 -14.34 18.30 -8.12
N PRO A 114 -13.81 19.54 -8.02
CA PRO A 114 -14.24 20.67 -8.84
C PRO A 114 -13.90 20.54 -10.33
N PHE A 115 -13.07 19.55 -10.68
CA PHE A 115 -12.53 19.33 -12.02
C PHE A 115 -13.37 18.39 -12.88
N PHE A 116 -14.44 17.81 -12.34
CA PHE A 116 -15.30 16.88 -13.06
C PHE A 116 -16.73 17.41 -13.18
N GLY A 117 -17.27 17.44 -14.40
CA GLY A 117 -18.70 17.65 -14.65
C GLY A 117 -19.55 16.41 -14.29
N GLN A 118 -20.86 16.45 -14.53
CA GLN A 118 -21.78 15.35 -14.15
C GLN A 118 -21.34 13.96 -14.62
N LYS A 119 -20.80 13.83 -15.84
CA LYS A 119 -20.28 12.54 -16.35
C LYS A 119 -19.03 12.05 -15.61
N GLY A 120 -18.25 12.96 -15.03
CA GLY A 120 -17.04 12.65 -14.27
C GLY A 120 -17.32 12.13 -12.86
N ILE A 121 -18.47 12.48 -12.27
CA ILE A 121 -18.86 11.99 -10.94
C ILE A 121 -19.02 10.47 -10.94
N SER A 122 -19.60 9.88 -12.00
CA SER A 122 -19.73 8.42 -12.14
C SER A 122 -18.37 7.71 -12.21
N LEU A 123 -17.41 8.30 -12.93
CA LEU A 123 -16.04 7.77 -13.01
C LEU A 123 -15.34 7.82 -11.65
N ILE A 124 -15.40 8.96 -10.94
CA ILE A 124 -14.82 9.08 -9.60
C ILE A 124 -15.45 8.10 -8.63
N THR A 125 -16.77 7.96 -8.66
CA THR A 125 -17.50 7.02 -7.80
C THR A 125 -16.98 5.60 -8.03
N THR A 126 -16.79 5.20 -9.29
CA THR A 126 -16.23 3.88 -9.65
C THR A 126 -14.80 3.72 -9.12
N VAL A 127 -13.95 4.73 -9.30
CA VAL A 127 -12.57 4.73 -8.79
C VAL A 127 -12.52 4.63 -7.27
N LEU A 128 -13.39 5.35 -6.55
CA LEU A 128 -13.49 5.31 -5.10
C LEU A 128 -13.96 3.94 -4.60
N LEU A 129 -14.93 3.31 -5.27
CA LEU A 129 -15.39 1.95 -4.97
C LEU A 129 -14.29 0.91 -5.16
N ILE A 130 -13.55 0.97 -6.27
CA ILE A 130 -12.38 0.12 -6.50
C ILE A 130 -11.33 0.37 -5.39
N GLY A 131 -11.08 1.64 -5.05
CA GLY A 131 -10.18 2.02 -3.98
C GLY A 131 -10.57 1.43 -2.62
N LEU A 132 -11.86 1.41 -2.28
CA LEU A 132 -12.38 0.77 -1.06
C LEU A 132 -12.10 -0.74 -1.06
N GLY A 133 -12.40 -1.43 -2.17
CA GLY A 133 -12.16 -2.86 -2.31
C GLY A 133 -10.68 -3.21 -2.14
N ILE A 134 -9.79 -2.42 -2.75
CA ILE A 134 -8.33 -2.58 -2.61
C ILE A 134 -7.89 -2.34 -1.16
N CYS A 135 -8.35 -1.26 -0.51
CA CYS A 135 -7.99 -0.97 0.88
C CYS A 135 -8.41 -2.11 1.82
N PHE A 136 -9.64 -2.62 1.67
CA PHE A 136 -10.14 -3.75 2.44
C PHE A 136 -9.29 -5.00 2.22
N TYR A 137 -8.96 -5.32 0.96
CA TYR A 137 -8.10 -6.44 0.62
C TYR A 137 -6.70 -6.30 1.25
N ILE A 138 -6.09 -5.11 1.20
CA ILE A 138 -4.78 -4.87 1.83
C ILE A 138 -4.86 -5.06 3.34
N LEU A 139 -5.89 -4.53 4.01
CA LEU A 139 -6.06 -4.70 5.47
C LEU A 139 -6.20 -6.19 5.86
N ALA A 140 -6.99 -6.95 5.10
CA ALA A 140 -7.10 -8.40 5.31
C ALA A 140 -5.75 -9.11 5.11
N ARG A 141 -4.98 -8.69 4.09
CA ARG A 141 -3.64 -9.23 3.82
C ARG A 141 -2.64 -8.87 4.91
N VAL A 142 -2.66 -7.65 5.43
CA VAL A 142 -1.83 -7.20 6.57
C VAL A 142 -2.10 -8.09 7.78
N HIS A 143 -3.37 -8.34 8.12
CA HIS A 143 -3.72 -9.21 9.24
C HIS A 143 -3.21 -10.66 9.07
N LEU A 144 -3.29 -11.22 7.86
CA LEU A 144 -2.74 -12.54 7.56
C LEU A 144 -1.21 -12.58 7.67
N ILE A 145 -0.53 -11.48 7.31
CA ILE A 145 0.92 -11.34 7.41
C ILE A 145 1.35 -11.25 8.89
N GLU A 146 0.68 -10.42 9.68
CA GLU A 146 0.93 -10.27 11.13
C GLU A 146 0.72 -11.59 11.88
N THR A 147 -0.30 -12.36 11.50
CA THR A 147 -0.63 -13.65 12.13
C THR A 147 0.18 -14.82 11.54
N ASN A 148 1.08 -14.58 10.59
CA ASN A 148 1.86 -15.62 9.89
C ASN A 148 1.00 -16.73 9.24
N ARG A 149 -0.23 -16.41 8.81
CA ARG A 149 -1.17 -17.34 8.18
C ARG A 149 -1.25 -17.20 6.66
N ASP A 150 -0.42 -16.35 6.07
CA ASP A 150 -0.45 -16.14 4.63
C ASP A 150 0.12 -17.34 3.86
N ARG A 151 -0.46 -17.58 2.67
CA ARG A 151 -0.02 -18.64 1.74
C ARG A 151 1.43 -18.47 1.27
N TYR A 152 1.98 -17.25 1.31
CA TYR A 152 3.34 -16.97 0.84
C TYR A 152 4.38 -17.52 1.81
N LEU A 153 4.13 -17.41 3.13
CA LEU A 153 4.99 -18.00 4.15
C LEU A 153 5.14 -19.53 4.02
N LYS A 154 4.08 -20.26 3.63
CA LYS A 154 4.15 -21.71 3.38
C LYS A 154 5.17 -22.04 2.28
N ARG A 155 5.19 -21.25 1.19
CA ARG A 155 6.15 -21.42 0.09
C ARG A 155 7.59 -21.11 0.53
N ILE A 156 7.78 -20.08 1.36
CA ILE A 156 9.10 -19.77 1.92
C ILE A 156 9.61 -20.94 2.78
N ARG A 157 8.76 -21.52 3.64
CA ARG A 157 9.14 -22.67 4.48
C ARG A 157 9.49 -23.91 3.66
N GLN A 158 8.73 -24.21 2.61
CA GLN A 158 9.04 -25.32 1.69
C GLN A 158 10.38 -25.12 0.98
N PHE A 159 10.67 -23.89 0.52
CA PHE A 159 11.96 -23.57 -0.08
C PHE A 159 13.11 -23.70 0.94
N ALA A 160 12.91 -23.21 2.17
CA ALA A 160 13.89 -23.35 3.25
C ALA A 160 14.17 -24.83 3.60
N GLN A 161 13.14 -25.69 3.58
CA GLN A 161 13.28 -27.13 3.81
C GLN A 161 14.03 -27.83 2.67
N SER A 162 13.87 -27.40 1.42
CA SER A 162 14.62 -27.96 0.29
C SER A 162 16.11 -27.59 0.27
N LEU A 163 16.52 -26.66 1.13
CA LEU A 163 17.91 -26.20 1.29
C LEU A 163 18.64 -26.86 2.48
N GLN A 164 17.91 -27.60 3.34
CA GLN A 164 18.45 -28.41 4.44
C GLN A 164 18.78 -29.82 3.95
#